data_AF-A0A1B6DCS5-F1
#
_entry.id   AF-A0A1B6DCS5-F1
#
_cell.length_a   1.000
_cell.length_b   1.000
_cell.length_c   1.000
_cell.angle_alpha   90.00
_cell.angle_beta   90.00
_cell.angle_gamma   90.00
#
_symmetry.space_group_name_H-M   'P 1'
#
loop_
_entity.id
_entity.type
_entity.pdbx_description
1 polymer ?
#
loop_
_entity_poly.entity_id
_entity_poly.type
_entity_poly.pdbx_seq_one_letter_code
_entity_poly.pdbx_strand_id
1 'polypeptide(L)'
;MLDHDYTTKEAFNENFFKDWRKTMTDSEREKITKLSKCNFKQMHAYFVQKSEERKAMSKEEKKAIKEKNDEVLKEYGFCTIDGHKEKIGNFKIEPPGLFRGRGEHPKMG
;
A
#
# COMPACT_ATOMS: atom_id res chain seq x y z
N MET A 1 8.94 0.33 -1.09
CA MET A 1 9.31 -0.86 -1.88
C MET A 1 10.69 -0.75 -2.53
N LEU A 2 11.38 0.39 -2.48
CA LEU A 2 12.70 0.53 -3.11
C LEU A 2 13.74 -0.50 -2.62
N ASP A 3 13.61 -0.93 -1.36
CA ASP A 3 14.50 -1.94 -0.77
C ASP A 3 13.98 -3.37 -0.93
N HIS A 4 12.98 -3.62 -1.78
CA HIS A 4 12.38 -4.95 -1.99
C HIS A 4 12.75 -5.49 -3.37
N ASP A 5 13.04 -6.80 -3.45
CA ASP A 5 13.34 -7.52 -4.70
C ASP A 5 12.37 -7.29 -5.87
N TYR A 6 11.12 -6.87 -5.65
CA TYR A 6 10.23 -6.54 -6.75
C TYR A 6 10.77 -5.40 -7.61
N THR A 7 11.40 -4.38 -7.02
CA THR A 7 11.92 -3.23 -7.77
C THR A 7 13.21 -3.54 -8.53
N THR A 8 13.80 -4.73 -8.36
CA THR A 8 14.93 -5.20 -9.20
C THR A 8 14.45 -5.96 -10.43
N LYS A 9 13.18 -6.36 -10.50
CA LYS A 9 12.59 -7.09 -11.63
C LYS A 9 12.20 -6.14 -12.75
N GLU A 10 12.55 -6.50 -13.97
CA GLU A 10 12.24 -5.72 -15.17
C GLU A 10 10.73 -5.59 -15.39
N ALA A 11 10.00 -6.72 -15.41
CA ALA A 11 8.55 -6.74 -15.60
C ALA A 11 7.79 -5.85 -14.60
N PHE A 12 8.26 -5.80 -13.34
CA PHE A 12 7.67 -4.93 -12.31
C PHE A 12 7.85 -3.45 -12.64
N ASN A 13 9.06 -3.05 -13.01
CA ASN A 13 9.38 -1.67 -13.35
C ASN A 13 8.68 -1.21 -14.64
N GLU A 14 8.58 -2.09 -15.64
CA GLU A 14 7.88 -1.81 -16.89
C GLU A 14 6.38 -1.60 -16.67
N ASN A 15 5.72 -2.51 -15.96
CA ASN A 15 4.29 -2.41 -15.65
C ASN A 15 3.99 -1.18 -14.78
N PHE A 16 4.78 -0.97 -13.72
CA PHE A 16 4.66 0.23 -12.88
C PHE A 16 4.79 1.51 -13.72
N PHE A 17 5.82 1.63 -14.55
CA PHE A 17 6.07 2.86 -15.29
C PHE A 17 4.97 3.11 -16.33
N LYS A 18 4.50 2.05 -17.00
CA LYS A 18 3.40 2.11 -17.95
C LYS A 18 2.11 2.61 -17.29
N ASP A 19 1.76 2.08 -16.13
CA ASP A 19 0.52 2.46 -15.42
C ASP A 19 0.65 3.82 -14.73
N TRP A 20 1.79 4.14 -14.15
CA TRP A 20 2.06 5.47 -13.59
C TRP A 20 1.96 6.57 -14.63
N ARG A 21 2.44 6.35 -15.87
CA ARG A 21 2.28 7.33 -16.96
C ARG A 21 0.83 7.61 -17.36
N LYS A 22 -0.11 6.69 -17.09
CA LYS A 22 -1.55 6.91 -17.33
C LYS A 22 -2.16 7.86 -16.31
N THR A 23 -1.60 7.95 -15.10
CA THR A 23 -2.08 8.85 -14.03
C THR A 23 -1.43 10.23 -14.09
N MET A 24 -0.41 10.43 -14.92
CA MET A 24 0.27 11.70 -15.10
C MET A 24 -0.54 12.69 -15.96
N THR A 25 -0.24 13.97 -15.80
CA THR A 25 -0.60 15.03 -16.75
C THR A 25 0.27 14.97 -18.02
N ASP A 26 -0.10 15.69 -19.08
CA ASP A 26 0.70 15.76 -20.31
C ASP A 26 2.11 16.32 -20.07
N SER A 27 2.23 17.42 -19.32
CA SER A 27 3.54 18.03 -18.98
C SER A 27 4.43 17.07 -18.16
N GLU A 28 3.86 16.28 -17.26
CA GLU A 28 4.62 15.27 -16.52
C GLU A 28 5.08 14.13 -17.43
N ARG A 29 4.21 13.66 -18.33
CA ARG A 29 4.57 12.62 -19.32
C ARG A 29 5.70 13.05 -20.25
N GLU A 30 5.76 14.31 -20.62
CA GLU A 30 6.84 14.87 -21.45
C GLU A 30 8.17 14.91 -20.70
N LYS A 31 8.15 15.25 -19.40
CA LYS A 31 9.36 15.33 -18.57
C LYS A 31 9.86 13.96 -18.12
N ILE A 32 8.95 13.10 -17.66
CA ILE A 32 9.27 11.83 -16.99
C ILE A 32 9.26 10.70 -18.03
N THR A 33 10.32 10.63 -18.84
CA THR A 33 10.42 9.67 -19.96
C THR A 33 11.10 8.36 -19.62
N LYS A 34 11.97 8.34 -18.60
CA LYS A 34 12.73 7.15 -18.20
C LYS A 34 12.66 6.96 -16.69
N LEU A 35 12.14 5.82 -16.25
CA LEU A 35 12.08 5.47 -14.83
C LEU A 35 13.46 5.50 -14.16
N SER A 36 14.51 5.08 -14.86
CA SER A 36 15.89 5.08 -14.35
C SER A 36 16.44 6.47 -14.02
N LYS A 37 15.80 7.53 -14.51
CA LYS A 37 16.14 8.93 -14.15
C LYS A 37 15.34 9.47 -12.97
N CYS A 38 14.34 8.74 -12.49
CA CYS A 38 13.54 9.13 -11.33
C CYS A 38 14.26 8.76 -10.03
N ASN A 39 14.33 9.69 -9.09
CA ASN A 39 14.92 9.44 -7.78
C ASN A 39 13.84 9.49 -6.69
N PHE A 40 13.50 8.32 -6.15
CA PHE A 40 12.49 8.18 -5.10
C PHE A 40 13.09 8.12 -3.67
N LYS A 41 14.41 8.32 -3.51
CA LYS A 41 15.10 8.14 -2.22
C LYS A 41 14.57 9.06 -1.12
N GLN A 42 14.22 10.31 -1.44
CA GLN A 42 13.68 11.25 -0.46
C GLN A 42 12.29 10.81 0.04
N MET A 43 11.41 10.37 -0.87
CA MET A 43 10.11 9.81 -0.49
C MET A 43 10.29 8.55 0.37
N HIS A 44 11.24 7.70 0.00
CA HIS A 44 11.56 6.51 0.77
C HIS A 44 12.00 6.83 2.19
N ALA A 45 12.96 7.75 2.35
CA ALA A 45 13.45 8.18 3.66
C ALA A 45 12.31 8.73 4.54
N TYR A 46 11.41 9.53 3.96
CA TYR A 46 10.22 10.02 4.66
C TYR A 46 9.33 8.88 5.17
N PHE A 47 9.03 7.88 4.34
CA PHE A 47 8.17 6.76 4.77
C PHE A 47 8.85 5.82 5.77
N VAL A 48 10.18 5.66 5.70
CA VAL A 48 10.97 4.97 6.73
C VAL A 48 10.85 5.72 8.06
N GLN A 49 11.08 7.03 8.06
CA GLN A 49 10.91 7.87 9.25
C GLN A 49 9.50 7.76 9.84
N LYS A 50 8.46 7.86 9.01
CA LYS A 50 7.06 7.69 9.46
C LYS A 50 6.79 6.31 10.07
N SER A 51 7.47 5.28 9.60
CA SER A 51 7.39 3.94 10.18
C SER A 51 8.03 3.88 11.56
N GLU A 52 9.20 4.49 11.73
CA GLU A 52 9.88 4.58 13.01
C GLU A 52 9.11 5.44 14.02
N GLU A 53 8.55 6.57 13.60
CA GLU A 53 7.64 7.40 14.41
C GLU A 53 6.45 6.57 14.92
N ARG A 54 5.82 5.77 14.05
CA ARG A 54 4.72 4.86 14.45
C ARG A 54 5.17 3.80 15.46
N LYS A 55 6.36 3.23 15.30
CA LYS A 55 6.90 2.26 16.25
C LYS A 55 7.20 2.92 17.60
N ALA A 56 7.68 4.16 17.59
CA ALA A 56 8.01 4.97 18.76
C ALA A 56 6.78 5.57 19.49
N MET A 57 5.57 5.47 18.94
CA MET A 57 4.34 5.95 19.61
C MET A 57 4.21 5.40 21.04
N SER A 58 3.69 6.25 21.92
CA SER A 58 3.41 5.94 23.33
C SER A 58 2.38 4.81 23.47
N LYS A 59 2.28 4.24 24.67
CA LYS A 59 1.28 3.20 24.96
C LYS A 59 -0.13 3.77 24.88
N GLU A 60 -0.31 5.01 25.32
CA GLU A 60 -1.57 5.75 25.34
C GLU A 60 -2.08 6.00 23.92
N GLU A 61 -1.23 6.48 23.01
CA GLU A 61 -1.58 6.68 21.59
C GLU A 61 -1.92 5.36 20.89
N LYS A 62 -1.10 4.32 21.11
CA LYS A 62 -1.36 2.97 20.58
C LYS A 62 -2.69 2.41 21.10
N LYS A 63 -3.02 2.66 22.37
CA LYS A 63 -4.30 2.26 22.97
C LYS A 63 -5.47 2.98 22.31
N ALA A 64 -5.39 4.31 22.13
CA ALA A 64 -6.43 5.08 21.47
C ALA A 64 -6.66 4.64 20.00
N ILE A 65 -5.61 4.31 19.26
CA ILE A 65 -5.73 3.76 17.90
C ILE A 65 -6.39 2.37 17.92
N LYS A 66 -6.05 1.54 18.91
CA LYS A 66 -6.66 0.22 19.07
C LYS A 66 -8.16 0.33 19.38
N GLU A 67 -8.54 1.19 20.30
CA GLU A 67 -9.95 1.43 20.68
C GLU A 67 -10.79 1.85 19.46
N LYS A 68 -10.29 2.79 18.64
CA LYS A 68 -10.94 3.19 17.38
C LYS A 68 -11.08 2.04 16.38
N ASN A 69 -10.05 1.19 16.26
CA ASN A 69 -10.11 0.02 15.37
C ASN A 69 -11.11 -1.03 15.88
N ASP A 70 -11.24 -1.19 17.19
CA ASP A 70 -12.18 -2.11 17.82
C ASP A 70 -13.63 -1.64 17.66
N GLU A 71 -13.89 -0.33 17.65
CA GLU A 71 -15.21 0.25 17.31
C GLU A 71 -15.63 -0.10 15.88
N VAL A 72 -14.75 0.14 14.91
CA VAL A 72 -14.99 -0.21 13.50
C VAL A 72 -15.20 -1.72 13.35
N LEU A 73 -14.45 -2.56 14.08
CA LEU A 73 -14.64 -4.01 14.06
C LEU A 73 -16.01 -4.43 14.63
N LYS A 74 -16.50 -3.78 15.68
CA LYS A 74 -17.81 -4.08 16.27
C LYS A 74 -18.95 -3.76 15.30
N GLU A 75 -18.81 -2.67 14.55
CA GLU A 75 -19.81 -2.18 13.60
C GLU A 75 -19.78 -2.97 12.28
N TYR A 76 -18.61 -3.15 11.68
CA TYR A 76 -18.46 -3.70 10.32
C TYR A 76 -17.85 -5.09 10.26
N GLY A 77 -17.36 -5.63 11.37
CA GLY A 77 -16.66 -6.93 11.42
C GLY A 77 -17.57 -8.13 11.60
N PHE A 78 -18.88 -7.93 11.69
CA PHE A 78 -19.85 -9.00 11.93
C PHE A 78 -21.07 -8.85 11.03
N CYS A 79 -21.62 -9.97 10.61
CA CYS A 79 -22.92 -10.05 9.95
C CYS A 79 -23.86 -10.99 10.73
N THR A 80 -25.13 -11.00 10.36
CA THR A 80 -26.10 -11.95 10.89
C THR A 80 -26.47 -12.94 9.80
N ILE A 81 -26.25 -14.23 10.05
CA ILE A 81 -26.62 -15.34 9.17
C ILE A 81 -27.50 -16.29 9.98
N ASP A 82 -28.72 -16.54 9.51
CA ASP A 82 -29.72 -17.40 10.18
C ASP A 82 -29.97 -17.06 11.66
N GLY A 83 -29.94 -15.77 12.01
CA GLY A 83 -30.13 -15.29 13.38
C GLY A 83 -28.89 -15.37 14.27
N HIS A 84 -27.78 -15.94 13.78
CA HIS A 84 -26.51 -16.00 14.48
C HIS A 84 -25.56 -14.89 14.03
N LYS A 85 -24.80 -14.32 14.98
CA LYS A 85 -23.80 -13.30 14.70
C LYS A 85 -22.49 -13.96 14.28
N GLU A 86 -22.13 -13.79 13.02
CA GLU A 86 -20.94 -14.38 12.41
C GLU A 86 -19.86 -13.33 12.17
N LYS A 87 -18.59 -13.73 12.29
CA LYS A 87 -17.46 -12.83 12.06
C LYS A 87 -17.10 -12.79 10.58
N ILE A 88 -16.96 -11.59 10.04
CA ILE A 88 -16.54 -11.37 8.65
C ILE A 88 -15.02 -11.51 8.55
N GLY A 89 -14.55 -12.28 7.56
CA GLY A 89 -13.12 -12.53 7.34
C GLY A 89 -12.32 -11.26 7.03
N ASN A 90 -12.63 -10.59 5.92
CA ASN A 90 -12.07 -9.28 5.59
C ASN A 90 -13.18 -8.31 5.19
N PHE A 91 -13.54 -7.42 6.12
CA PHE A 91 -14.52 -6.36 5.88
C PHE A 91 -13.88 -5.05 5.37
N LYS A 92 -12.55 -4.99 5.35
CA LYS A 92 -11.82 -3.82 4.84
C LYS A 92 -11.47 -4.06 3.38
N ILE A 93 -11.92 -3.14 2.53
CA ILE A 93 -11.56 -3.14 1.11
C ILE A 93 -10.03 -3.00 1.01
N GLU A 94 -9.44 -3.76 0.09
CA GLU A 94 -8.01 -3.69 -0.15
C GLU A 94 -7.63 -2.28 -0.63
N PRO A 95 -6.65 -1.62 0.03
CA PRO A 95 -6.20 -0.32 -0.42
C PRO A 95 -5.49 -0.43 -1.77
N PRO A 96 -5.45 0.65 -2.56
CA PRO A 96 -4.69 0.65 -3.82
C PRO A 96 -3.20 0.43 -3.54
N GLY A 97 -2.54 -0.25 -4.47
CA GLY A 97 -1.11 -0.55 -4.40
C GLY A 97 -0.60 -1.20 -5.69
N LEU A 98 0.72 -1.39 -5.76
CA LEU A 98 1.35 -2.11 -6.87
C LEU A 98 1.13 -3.62 -6.70
N PHE A 99 0.81 -4.30 -7.80
CA PHE A 99 0.45 -5.72 -7.74
C PHE A 99 1.69 -6.58 -7.50
N ARG A 100 1.69 -7.36 -6.42
CA ARG A 100 2.82 -8.21 -6.00
C ARG A 100 2.54 -9.67 -6.34
N GLY A 101 2.49 -9.96 -7.65
CA GLY A 101 2.31 -11.31 -8.15
C GLY A 101 3.47 -12.23 -7.77
N ARG A 102 3.18 -13.46 -7.35
CA ARG A 102 4.19 -14.42 -6.87
C ARG A 102 5.06 -14.94 -8.03
N GLY A 103 6.33 -15.24 -7.74
CA GLY A 103 7.28 -15.77 -8.73
C GLY A 103 7.59 -14.77 -9.84
N GLU A 104 7.54 -15.22 -11.09
CA GLU A 104 7.72 -14.42 -12.31
C GLU A 104 6.37 -14.03 -12.94
N HIS A 105 5.44 -13.54 -12.12
CA HIS A 105 4.11 -13.16 -12.59
C HIS A 105 4.17 -11.99 -13.58
N PRO A 106 3.65 -12.12 -14.82
CA PRO A 106 3.84 -11.13 -15.88
C PRO A 106 3.16 -9.79 -15.63
N LYS A 107 2.18 -9.75 -14.73
CA LYS A 107 1.45 -8.53 -14.33
C LYS A 107 1.93 -7.90 -13.02
N MET A 108 3.06 -8.35 -12.46
CA MET A 108 3.61 -7.69 -11.26
C MET A 108 4.01 -6.24 -11.59
N GLY A 109 3.89 -5.32 -10.63
CA GLY A 109 4.11 -3.89 -10.86
C GLY A 109 2.80 -3.16 -11.03
#